data_AF-A0A223AQY0-F1
#
_entry.id   AF-A0A223AQY0-F1
#
_cell.length_a   1.000
_cell.length_b   1.000
_cell.length_c   1.000
_cell.angle_alpha   90.00
_cell.angle_beta   90.00
_cell.angle_gamma   90.00
#
_symmetry.space_group_name_H-M   'P 1'
#
loop_
_entity.id
_entity.type
_entity.pdbx_description
1 polymer ?
#
loop_
_entity_poly.entity_id
_entity_poly.type
_entity_poly.pdbx_seq_one_letter_code
_entity_poly.pdbx_strand_id
1 'polypeptide(L)'
;MDKITSGRIKLIIILIVTIIVTIMIIKMLVNPRPITEIKHNTVYICGIETDYPEKNQSRYYVELKKGNKCVLMYDDTRRKEENYDEDGDRSHPRIWIYYGVYEEKSGSYLIKIKEAAMVGFENTASVKKRIINGFGSKIYTNEKSIKCRVIYKMKRGRYVLGTQNKSEISYNKDVPYYMLYNKSDIKKLPSSPEEFRKQFKMDKKAEQERLAEQNR
;
A
#
# COMPACT_ATOMS: atom_id res chain seq x y z
N MET A 1 -37.06 42.61 -27.90
CA MET A 1 -35.62 42.34 -28.12
C MET A 1 -35.22 41.07 -27.35
N ASP A 2 -36.01 39.99 -27.47
CA ASP A 2 -36.20 39.08 -26.32
C ASP A 2 -35.88 37.59 -26.59
N LYS A 3 -35.96 37.12 -27.84
CA LYS A 3 -35.66 35.71 -28.18
C LYS A 3 -34.17 35.44 -28.37
N ILE A 4 -33.45 36.35 -29.04
CA ILE A 4 -32.01 36.17 -29.34
C ILE A 4 -31.18 36.27 -28.05
N THR A 5 -31.52 37.21 -27.17
CA THR A 5 -30.87 37.41 -25.87
C THR A 5 -31.14 36.22 -24.94
N SER A 6 -32.38 35.70 -24.89
CA SER A 6 -32.74 34.50 -24.13
C SER A 6 -32.02 33.24 -24.65
N GLY A 7 -31.91 33.06 -25.97
CA GLY A 7 -31.18 31.94 -26.57
C GLY A 7 -29.68 31.95 -26.26
N ARG A 8 -29.05 33.14 -26.32
CA ARG A 8 -27.63 33.33 -25.96
C ARG A 8 -27.38 33.08 -24.48
N ILE A 9 -28.26 33.53 -23.58
CA ILE A 9 -28.17 33.25 -22.14
C ILE A 9 -28.31 31.74 -21.88
N LYS A 10 -29.27 31.06 -22.52
CA LYS A 10 -29.41 29.59 -22.41
C LYS A 10 -28.15 28.86 -22.88
N LEU A 11 -27.54 29.29 -23.98
CA LEU A 11 -26.28 28.74 -24.49
C LEU A 11 -25.12 28.93 -23.50
N ILE A 12 -25.00 30.11 -22.89
CA ILE A 12 -23.99 30.39 -21.86
C ILE A 12 -24.20 29.50 -20.62
N ILE A 13 -25.45 29.32 -20.16
CA ILE A 13 -25.77 28.44 -19.03
C ILE A 13 -25.40 26.99 -19.35
N ILE A 14 -25.75 26.49 -20.54
CA ILE A 14 -25.40 25.12 -20.97
C ILE A 14 -23.88 24.93 -21.00
N LEU A 15 -23.13 25.91 -21.53
CA LEU A 15 -21.67 25.87 -21.56
C LEU A 15 -21.08 25.82 -20.14
N ILE A 16 -21.56 26.66 -19.22
CA ILE A 16 -21.11 26.69 -17.82
C ILE A 16 -21.39 25.34 -17.14
N VAL A 17 -22.60 24.80 -17.28
CA VAL A 17 -22.97 23.50 -16.71
C VAL A 17 -22.07 22.40 -17.27
N THR A 18 -21.80 22.40 -18.58
CA THR A 18 -20.92 21.42 -19.23
C THR A 18 -19.50 21.48 -18.67
N ILE A 19 -18.95 22.69 -18.48
CA ILE A 19 -17.63 22.89 -17.86
C ILE A 19 -17.62 22.37 -16.42
N ILE A 20 -18.62 22.70 -15.62
CA ILE A 20 -18.72 22.25 -14.22
C ILE A 20 -18.77 20.71 -14.15
N VAL A 21 -19.64 20.08 -14.95
CA VAL A 21 -19.77 18.62 -15.01
C VAL A 21 -18.45 17.98 -15.45
N THR A 22 -17.78 18.55 -16.45
CA THR A 22 -16.47 18.05 -16.91
C THR A 22 -15.42 18.12 -15.81
N ILE A 23 -15.33 19.25 -15.09
CA ILE A 23 -14.42 19.41 -13.95
C ILE A 23 -14.75 18.40 -12.84
N MET A 24 -16.04 18.19 -12.54
CA MET A 24 -16.46 17.20 -11.55
C MET A 24 -16.00 15.81 -11.97
N ILE A 25 -16.29 15.37 -13.21
CA ILE A 25 -15.87 14.08 -13.76
C ILE A 25 -14.36 13.91 -13.67
N ILE A 26 -13.58 14.92 -14.08
CA ILE A 26 -12.11 14.90 -13.95
C ILE A 26 -11.69 14.72 -12.50
N LYS A 27 -12.26 15.47 -11.55
CA LYS A 27 -11.96 15.28 -10.11
C LYS A 27 -12.35 13.88 -9.63
N MET A 28 -13.45 13.29 -10.10
CA MET A 28 -13.83 11.91 -9.76
C MET A 28 -12.81 10.90 -10.30
N LEU A 29 -12.33 11.11 -11.52
CA LEU A 29 -11.38 10.25 -12.22
C LEU A 29 -9.93 10.44 -11.78
N VAL A 30 -9.54 11.62 -11.28
CA VAL A 30 -8.16 11.96 -10.91
C VAL A 30 -7.92 11.84 -9.41
N ASN A 31 -8.88 12.19 -8.56
CA ASN A 31 -8.66 12.12 -7.11
C ASN A 31 -8.82 10.68 -6.57
N PRO A 32 -7.88 10.19 -5.76
CA PRO A 32 -8.04 8.92 -5.06
C PRO A 32 -9.27 8.93 -4.16
N ARG A 33 -9.94 7.78 -4.03
CA ARG A 33 -11.12 7.64 -3.18
C ARG A 33 -11.01 6.43 -2.27
N PRO A 34 -11.43 6.56 -1.00
CA PRO A 34 -11.59 5.41 -0.13
C PRO A 34 -12.51 4.38 -0.78
N ILE A 35 -12.13 3.10 -0.70
CA ILE A 35 -12.93 2.03 -1.28
C ILE A 35 -14.11 1.68 -0.38
N THR A 36 -15.21 1.26 -0.99
CA THR A 36 -16.43 0.77 -0.31
C THR A 36 -16.72 -0.70 -0.60
N GLU A 37 -15.89 -1.33 -1.43
CA GLU A 37 -15.98 -2.73 -1.83
C GLU A 37 -14.56 -3.27 -2.08
N ILE A 38 -14.31 -4.52 -1.69
CA ILE A 38 -13.07 -5.22 -2.00
C ILE A 38 -13.29 -6.13 -3.21
N LYS A 39 -12.39 -6.02 -4.18
CA LYS A 39 -12.32 -6.86 -5.36
C LYS A 39 -11.07 -7.73 -5.27
N HIS A 40 -11.24 -9.02 -5.45
CA HIS A 40 -10.11 -9.96 -5.47
C HIS A 40 -9.12 -9.63 -6.58
N ASN A 41 -7.85 -9.90 -6.33
CA ASN A 41 -6.71 -9.64 -7.24
C ASN A 41 -6.59 -8.15 -7.63
N THR A 42 -7.12 -7.25 -6.80
CA THR A 42 -6.91 -5.80 -6.93
C THR A 42 -5.93 -5.35 -5.87
N VAL A 43 -4.90 -4.61 -6.29
CA VAL A 43 -3.96 -3.98 -5.34
C VAL A 43 -4.55 -2.65 -4.90
N TYR A 44 -4.71 -2.48 -3.60
CA TYR A 44 -5.10 -1.23 -2.98
C TYR A 44 -3.88 -0.59 -2.33
N ILE A 45 -3.74 0.72 -2.50
CA ILE A 45 -2.81 1.53 -1.71
C ILE A 45 -3.51 1.96 -0.43
N CYS A 46 -2.79 1.97 0.68
CA CYS A 46 -3.30 2.40 1.97
C CYS A 46 -2.52 3.62 2.46
N GLY A 47 -3.25 4.68 2.78
CA GLY A 47 -2.69 5.89 3.36
C GLY A 47 -3.02 5.99 4.84
N ILE A 48 -2.18 6.71 5.59
CA ILE A 48 -2.31 6.80 7.04
C ILE A 48 -3.62 7.48 7.42
N GLU A 49 -4.33 6.91 8.39
CA GLU A 49 -5.65 7.35 8.86
C GLU A 49 -6.65 7.57 7.72
N THR A 50 -6.91 8.81 7.32
CA THR A 50 -7.86 9.19 6.28
C THR A 50 -7.25 9.89 5.08
N ASP A 51 -5.91 9.95 5.03
CA ASP A 51 -5.20 10.70 4.02
C ASP A 51 -4.62 9.75 2.97
N TYR A 52 -4.73 10.14 1.71
CA TYR A 52 -4.05 9.44 0.63
C TYR A 52 -2.55 9.76 0.70
N PRO A 53 -1.64 8.76 0.56
CA PRO A 53 -0.23 9.01 0.79
C PRO A 53 0.34 9.96 -0.26
N GLU A 54 1.09 10.96 0.21
CA GLU A 54 1.82 11.87 -0.66
C GLU A 54 2.96 11.16 -1.40
N LYS A 55 3.50 11.82 -2.43
CA LYS A 55 4.56 11.26 -3.28
C LYS A 55 5.77 10.75 -2.49
N ASN A 56 6.15 11.46 -1.43
CA ASN A 56 7.34 11.18 -0.63
C ASN A 56 7.03 10.49 0.70
N GLN A 57 5.78 10.06 0.90
CA GLN A 57 5.40 9.30 2.09
C GLN A 57 5.50 7.79 1.82
N SER A 58 5.87 7.06 2.87
CA SER A 58 5.75 5.62 2.91
C SER A 58 4.28 5.21 2.75
N ARG A 59 4.06 3.98 2.31
CA ARG A 59 2.72 3.51 1.98
C ARG A 59 2.59 2.02 2.17
N TYR A 60 1.40 1.59 2.54
CA TYR A 60 1.04 0.19 2.52
C TYR A 60 0.33 -0.15 1.22
N TYR A 61 0.46 -1.42 0.82
CA TYR A 61 -0.34 -2.02 -0.23
C TYR A 61 -0.95 -3.32 0.27
N VAL A 62 -2.13 -3.63 -0.24
CA VAL A 62 -2.83 -4.87 0.07
C VAL A 62 -3.49 -5.46 -1.16
N GLU A 63 -3.36 -6.76 -1.33
CA GLU A 63 -4.04 -7.54 -2.35
C GLU A 63 -4.67 -8.78 -1.70
N LEU A 64 -6.00 -8.85 -1.69
CA LEU A 64 -6.71 -10.08 -1.40
C LEU A 64 -6.85 -10.89 -2.68
N LYS A 65 -6.25 -12.07 -2.72
CA LYS A 65 -6.28 -12.97 -3.87
C LYS A 65 -7.40 -13.99 -3.72
N LYS A 66 -7.80 -14.59 -4.84
CA LYS A 66 -8.69 -15.77 -4.83
C LYS A 66 -8.03 -16.92 -4.05
N GLY A 67 -8.85 -17.76 -3.43
CA GLY A 67 -8.38 -18.89 -2.61
C GLY A 67 -7.82 -18.49 -1.25
N ASN A 68 -8.39 -17.45 -0.63
CA ASN A 68 -8.08 -17.01 0.73
C ASN A 68 -6.62 -16.62 0.97
N LYS A 69 -5.91 -16.16 -0.07
CA LYS A 69 -4.50 -15.70 0.02
C LYS A 69 -4.44 -14.17 0.10
N CYS A 70 -3.53 -13.64 0.90
CA CYS A 70 -3.31 -12.20 1.04
C CYS A 70 -1.83 -11.87 0.82
N VAL A 71 -1.58 -10.71 0.20
CA VAL A 71 -0.25 -10.08 0.18
C VAL A 71 -0.36 -8.67 0.73
N LEU A 72 0.51 -8.33 1.67
CA LEU A 72 0.67 -6.97 2.21
C LEU A 72 2.09 -6.49 1.92
N MET A 73 2.26 -5.23 1.54
CA MET A 73 3.58 -4.63 1.36
C MET A 73 3.64 -3.29 2.08
N TYR A 74 4.74 -3.04 2.78
CA TYR A 74 5.10 -1.72 3.29
C TYR A 74 6.30 -1.21 2.51
N ASP A 75 6.11 -0.15 1.74
CA ASP A 75 7.14 0.51 0.95
C ASP A 75 7.55 1.82 1.66
N ASP A 76 8.69 1.77 2.34
CA ASP A 76 9.25 2.93 3.02
C ASP A 76 10.19 3.72 2.10
N THR A 77 10.48 3.23 0.89
CA THR A 77 11.55 3.75 0.02
C THR A 77 11.26 5.08 -0.66
N ARG A 78 10.08 5.65 -0.42
CA ARG A 78 9.60 6.88 -1.05
C ARG A 78 10.02 8.14 -0.30
N ARG A 79 10.48 8.01 0.95
CA ARG A 79 10.95 9.13 1.77
C ARG A 79 12.23 9.74 1.17
N LYS A 80 12.52 10.99 1.52
CA LYS A 80 13.78 11.62 1.11
C LYS A 80 14.93 11.06 1.97
N GLU A 81 16.16 11.21 1.49
CA GLU A 81 17.34 10.71 2.20
C GLU A 81 17.42 11.27 3.64
N GLU A 82 17.19 12.57 3.78
CA GLU A 82 17.19 13.27 5.08
C GLU A 82 16.20 12.69 6.10
N ASN A 83 15.18 11.96 5.67
CA ASN A 83 14.16 11.40 6.54
C ASN A 83 14.55 10.07 7.21
N TYR A 84 15.64 9.42 6.78
CA TYR A 84 16.05 8.13 7.31
C TYR A 84 17.07 8.23 8.45
N ASP A 85 17.68 9.38 8.70
CA ASP A 85 18.62 9.55 9.82
C ASP A 85 18.16 10.66 10.78
N GLU A 86 16.86 10.98 10.77
CA GLU A 86 16.27 12.04 11.63
C GLU A 86 16.54 11.78 13.12
N ASP A 87 16.56 10.51 13.52
CA ASP A 87 16.77 10.08 14.91
C ASP A 87 18.21 9.60 15.19
N GLY A 88 19.13 9.75 14.23
CA GLY A 88 20.52 9.26 14.33
C GLY A 88 20.63 7.73 14.38
N ASP A 89 19.56 7.01 14.02
CA ASP A 89 19.48 5.55 14.02
C ASP A 89 20.17 4.93 12.80
N ARG A 90 20.68 5.76 11.88
CA ARG A 90 21.19 5.35 10.57
C ARG A 90 20.18 4.45 9.86
N SER A 91 18.90 4.82 9.90
CA SER A 91 17.89 4.09 9.14
C SER A 91 18.23 4.16 7.65
N HIS A 92 17.67 3.19 6.92
CA HIS A 92 17.88 3.07 5.50
C HIS A 92 16.57 2.71 4.81
N PRO A 93 16.41 3.03 3.51
CA PRO A 93 15.21 2.67 2.77
C PRO A 93 14.99 1.16 2.76
N ARG A 94 13.76 0.72 3.04
CA ARG A 94 13.40 -0.70 3.12
C ARG A 94 12.02 -0.95 2.52
N ILE A 95 11.83 -2.16 2.00
CA ILE A 95 10.50 -2.68 1.62
C ILE A 95 10.29 -3.99 2.36
N TRP A 96 9.17 -4.09 3.08
CA TRP A 96 8.71 -5.33 3.69
C TRP A 96 7.51 -5.85 2.93
N ILE A 97 7.47 -7.15 2.72
CA ILE A 97 6.33 -7.83 2.12
C ILE A 97 5.94 -9.04 2.98
N TYR A 98 4.64 -9.27 3.07
CA TYR A 98 4.04 -10.30 3.90
C TYR A 98 3.06 -11.12 3.07
N TYR A 99 3.21 -12.44 3.16
CA TYR A 99 2.36 -13.42 2.51
C TYR A 99 1.55 -14.15 3.58
N GLY A 100 0.26 -14.32 3.34
CA GLY A 100 -0.62 -14.90 4.32
C GLY A 100 -1.90 -15.44 3.74
N VAL A 101 -2.78 -15.79 4.66
CA VAL A 101 -4.16 -16.17 4.36
C VAL A 101 -5.11 -15.18 5.02
N TYR A 102 -6.34 -15.11 4.52
CA TYR A 102 -7.39 -14.35 5.17
C TYR A 102 -8.67 -15.16 5.38
N GLU A 103 -9.45 -14.73 6.35
CA GLU A 103 -10.80 -15.21 6.63
C GLU A 103 -11.76 -14.01 6.62
N GLU A 104 -12.86 -14.10 5.88
CA GLU A 104 -13.89 -13.06 5.88
C GLU A 104 -14.88 -13.29 7.03
N LYS A 105 -15.09 -12.26 7.86
CA LYS A 105 -16.07 -12.24 8.94
C LYS A 105 -16.82 -10.91 8.93
N SER A 106 -18.14 -10.96 8.75
CA SER A 106 -19.01 -9.76 8.79
C SER A 106 -18.53 -8.64 7.85
N GLY A 107 -18.05 -9.01 6.65
CA GLY A 107 -17.50 -8.08 5.66
C GLY A 107 -16.14 -7.47 6.01
N SER A 108 -15.48 -7.94 7.07
CA SER A 108 -14.07 -7.64 7.41
C SER A 108 -13.19 -8.85 7.13
N TYR A 109 -11.89 -8.64 6.93
CA TYR A 109 -10.95 -9.71 6.54
C TYR A 109 -9.84 -9.82 7.58
N LEU A 110 -9.81 -10.95 8.29
CA LEU A 110 -8.77 -11.27 9.27
C LEU A 110 -7.60 -11.91 8.56
N ILE A 111 -6.41 -11.31 8.65
CA ILE A 111 -5.22 -11.73 7.93
C ILE A 111 -4.24 -12.38 8.89
N LYS A 112 -3.87 -13.63 8.57
CA LYS A 112 -2.82 -14.39 9.23
C LYS A 112 -1.59 -14.46 8.31
N ILE A 113 -0.52 -13.77 8.69
CA ILE A 113 0.76 -13.79 7.97
C ILE A 113 1.50 -15.10 8.23
N LYS A 114 1.90 -15.78 7.17
CA LYS A 114 2.62 -17.06 7.20
C LYS A 114 4.08 -16.91 6.81
N GLU A 115 4.39 -15.90 6.02
CA GLU A 115 5.74 -15.68 5.51
C GLU A 115 5.98 -14.19 5.30
N ALA A 116 7.22 -13.75 5.48
CA ALA A 116 7.63 -12.39 5.21
C ALA A 116 8.95 -12.37 4.43
N ALA A 117 9.14 -11.32 3.66
CA ALA A 117 10.43 -10.98 3.08
C ALA A 117 10.69 -9.49 3.22
N MET A 118 11.97 -9.11 3.15
CA MET A 118 12.41 -7.73 3.22
C MET A 118 13.61 -7.52 2.32
N VAL A 119 13.66 -6.34 1.69
CA VAL A 119 14.88 -5.84 1.06
C VAL A 119 15.30 -4.51 1.71
N GLY A 120 16.61 -4.36 1.88
CA GLY A 120 17.25 -3.13 2.30
C GLY A 120 17.98 -2.48 1.12
N PHE A 121 18.02 -1.16 1.13
CA PHE A 121 18.81 -0.36 0.22
C PHE A 121 19.85 0.42 1.03
N GLU A 122 21.00 0.71 0.42
CA GLU A 122 22.01 1.56 1.05
C GLU A 122 21.50 3.00 1.24
N ASN A 123 20.81 3.53 0.23
CA ASN A 123 20.32 4.92 0.17
C ASN A 123 19.27 5.07 -0.94
N THR A 124 18.67 6.27 -1.05
CA THR A 124 17.66 6.59 -2.08
C THR A 124 18.19 6.54 -3.51
N ALA A 125 19.49 6.71 -3.73
CA ALA A 125 20.10 6.52 -5.06
C ALA A 125 20.10 5.03 -5.47
N SER A 126 20.35 4.13 -4.52
CA SER A 126 20.25 2.69 -4.72
C SER A 126 18.80 2.24 -4.96
N VAL A 127 17.81 2.88 -4.32
CA VAL A 127 16.38 2.67 -4.61
C VAL A 127 16.07 2.96 -6.09
N LYS A 128 16.51 4.12 -6.62
CA LYS A 128 16.29 4.49 -8.03
C LYS A 128 16.91 3.49 -9.01
N LYS A 129 18.04 2.88 -8.63
CA LYS A 129 18.75 1.86 -9.42
C LYS A 129 18.24 0.43 -9.18
N ARG A 130 17.34 0.24 -8.22
CA ARG A 130 16.86 -1.08 -7.74
C ARG A 130 17.99 -2.01 -7.31
N ILE A 131 18.99 -1.45 -6.64
CA ILE A 131 20.13 -2.19 -6.09
C ILE A 131 19.94 -2.33 -4.59
N ILE A 132 19.88 -3.56 -4.10
CA ILE A 132 19.69 -3.87 -2.68
C ILE A 132 21.03 -4.27 -2.05
N ASN A 133 21.24 -3.90 -0.79
CA ASN A 133 22.38 -4.33 0.02
C ASN A 133 22.02 -5.49 0.95
N GLY A 134 20.73 -5.82 1.08
CA GLY A 134 20.27 -6.92 1.91
C GLY A 134 18.96 -7.51 1.43
N PHE A 135 18.82 -8.82 1.60
CA PHE A 135 17.57 -9.55 1.46
C PHE A 135 17.41 -10.52 2.63
N GLY A 136 16.23 -10.53 3.23
CA GLY A 136 15.87 -11.51 4.24
C GLY A 136 14.48 -12.08 3.98
N SER A 137 14.27 -13.34 4.35
CA SER A 137 12.95 -13.97 4.37
C SER A 137 12.76 -14.75 5.67
N LYS A 138 11.51 -14.92 6.08
CA LYS A 138 11.14 -15.63 7.29
C LYS A 138 9.80 -16.32 7.11
N ILE A 139 9.77 -17.62 7.40
CA ILE A 139 8.54 -18.42 7.51
C ILE A 139 8.11 -18.43 8.98
N TYR A 140 6.83 -18.18 9.24
CA TYR A 140 6.24 -18.25 10.58
C TYR A 140 5.60 -19.62 10.78
N THR A 141 6.24 -20.46 11.59
CA THR A 141 5.80 -21.85 11.84
C THR A 141 4.87 -21.98 13.05
N ASN A 142 4.76 -20.96 13.90
CA ASN A 142 4.01 -21.03 15.15
C ASN A 142 2.98 -19.90 15.28
N GLU A 143 1.74 -20.23 15.67
CA GLU A 143 0.60 -19.31 15.66
C GLU A 143 0.81 -18.07 16.53
N LYS A 144 1.53 -18.22 17.66
CA LYS A 144 1.86 -17.12 18.57
C LYS A 144 2.75 -16.03 17.96
N SER A 145 3.44 -16.33 16.85
CA SER A 145 4.36 -15.39 16.17
C SER A 145 3.73 -14.67 14.97
N ILE A 146 2.47 -14.99 14.65
CA ILE A 146 1.76 -14.43 13.49
C ILE A 146 1.36 -12.99 13.80
N LYS A 147 1.87 -12.04 13.00
CA LYS A 147 1.36 -10.67 13.02
C LYS A 147 -0.05 -10.67 12.44
N CYS A 148 -1.06 -10.52 13.30
CA CYS A 148 -2.43 -10.42 12.83
C CYS A 148 -2.75 -9.00 12.35
N ARG A 149 -3.20 -8.91 11.10
CA ARG A 149 -3.73 -7.69 10.49
C ARG A 149 -5.20 -7.88 10.22
N VAL A 150 -5.95 -6.79 10.13
CA VAL A 150 -7.36 -6.82 9.76
C VAL A 150 -7.62 -5.76 8.71
N ILE A 151 -8.39 -6.11 7.69
CA ILE A 151 -9.06 -5.15 6.83
C ILE A 151 -10.48 -5.01 7.35
N TYR A 152 -10.76 -3.91 8.05
CA TYR A 152 -12.03 -3.70 8.74
C TYR A 152 -12.97 -2.81 7.94
N LYS A 153 -14.25 -3.21 7.86
CA LYS A 153 -15.30 -2.40 7.26
C LYS A 153 -15.90 -1.42 8.28
N MET A 154 -15.63 -0.13 8.10
CA MET A 154 -16.18 0.94 8.95
C MET A 154 -17.69 1.13 8.73
N LYS A 155 -18.36 1.80 9.67
CA LYS A 155 -19.83 2.09 9.64
C LYS A 155 -20.32 2.80 8.36
N ARG A 156 -19.43 3.50 7.62
CA ARG A 156 -19.75 4.16 6.33
C ARG A 156 -19.38 3.30 5.10
N GLY A 157 -19.16 2.01 5.28
CA GLY A 157 -18.78 1.06 4.22
C GLY A 157 -17.32 1.15 3.76
N ARG A 158 -16.54 2.11 4.27
CA ARG A 158 -15.12 2.29 3.94
C ARG A 158 -14.24 1.25 4.62
N TYR A 159 -13.12 0.91 3.99
CA TYR A 159 -12.20 -0.12 4.49
C TYR A 159 -10.89 0.46 5.00
N VAL A 160 -10.41 -0.07 6.14
CA VAL A 160 -9.12 0.27 6.74
C VAL A 160 -8.29 -0.97 7.00
N LEU A 161 -6.99 -0.90 6.77
CA LEU A 161 -5.99 -1.87 7.21
C LEU A 161 -5.48 -1.45 8.59
N GLY A 162 -5.52 -2.36 9.56
CA GLY A 162 -5.02 -2.08 10.91
C GLY A 162 -4.43 -3.29 11.60
N THR A 163 -3.84 -3.04 12.77
CA THR A 163 -3.46 -4.11 13.71
C THR A 163 -4.72 -4.68 14.33
N GLN A 164 -4.88 -6.00 14.36
CA GLN A 164 -6.06 -6.63 14.97
C GLN A 164 -6.12 -6.31 16.48
N ASN A 165 -7.31 -6.05 16.99
CA ASN A 165 -7.55 -5.86 18.42
C ASN A 165 -7.74 -7.22 19.15
N LYS A 166 -7.78 -7.19 20.49
CA LYS A 166 -7.96 -8.40 21.33
C LYS A 166 -9.31 -9.10 21.10
N SER A 167 -10.32 -8.42 20.57
CA SER A 167 -11.65 -8.99 20.28
C SER A 167 -11.75 -9.62 18.90
N GLU A 168 -10.62 -9.80 18.22
CA GLU A 168 -10.41 -10.52 16.95
C GLU A 168 -11.19 -10.07 15.71
N ILE A 169 -12.12 -9.12 15.79
CA ILE A 169 -13.00 -8.77 14.64
C ILE A 169 -12.74 -7.35 14.12
N SER A 170 -12.06 -6.50 14.91
CA SER A 170 -11.80 -5.10 14.53
C SER A 170 -10.34 -4.72 14.70
N TYR A 171 -9.99 -3.50 14.27
CA TYR A 171 -8.65 -2.97 14.42
C TYR A 171 -8.48 -2.28 15.78
N ASN A 172 -7.26 -2.32 16.31
CA ASN A 172 -6.88 -1.55 17.48
C ASN A 172 -6.86 -0.06 17.10
N LYS A 173 -7.73 0.74 17.73
CA LYS A 173 -7.87 2.17 17.47
C LYS A 173 -6.81 3.02 18.16
N ASP A 174 -6.08 2.44 19.11
CA ASP A 174 -5.03 3.12 19.87
C ASP A 174 -3.70 3.15 19.10
N VAL A 175 -3.65 2.54 17.91
CA VAL A 175 -2.50 2.55 17.01
C VAL A 175 -2.91 3.02 15.62
N PRO A 176 -1.96 3.55 14.82
CA PRO A 176 -2.26 3.99 13.46
C PRO A 176 -2.91 2.89 12.60
N TYR A 177 -3.92 3.29 11.84
CA TYR A 177 -4.58 2.48 10.81
C TYR A 177 -4.43 3.15 9.46
N TYR A 178 -4.76 2.45 8.38
CA TYR A 178 -4.55 2.93 7.02
C TYR A 178 -5.81 2.75 6.16
N MET A 179 -6.39 3.84 5.64
CA MET A 179 -7.54 3.77 4.73
C MET A 179 -7.13 3.22 3.36
N LEU A 180 -7.94 2.31 2.80
CA LEU A 180 -7.70 1.73 1.48
C LEU A 180 -8.28 2.62 0.38
N TYR A 181 -7.51 2.87 -0.68
CA TYR A 181 -7.92 3.70 -1.83
C TYR A 181 -7.89 2.93 -3.14
N ASN A 182 -8.78 3.32 -4.06
CA ASN A 182 -8.97 2.69 -5.37
C ASN A 182 -7.86 2.96 -6.41
N LYS A 183 -6.91 3.85 -6.11
CA LYS A 183 -5.85 4.25 -7.05
C LYS A 183 -4.48 3.85 -6.54
N SER A 184 -4.13 2.58 -6.71
CA SER A 184 -2.76 2.16 -6.47
C SER A 184 -1.84 2.61 -7.61
N ASP A 185 -0.62 3.03 -7.28
CA ASP A 185 0.46 3.31 -8.24
C ASP A 185 1.20 2.03 -8.70
N ILE A 186 0.82 0.87 -8.18
CA ILE A 186 1.29 -0.44 -8.65
C ILE A 186 0.10 -1.33 -9.04
N LYS A 187 0.30 -2.22 -10.01
CA LYS A 187 -0.78 -3.07 -10.55
C LYS A 187 -0.83 -4.46 -9.94
N LYS A 188 0.28 -4.96 -9.41
CA LYS A 188 0.43 -6.34 -8.94
C LYS A 188 1.45 -6.38 -7.79
N LEU A 189 1.16 -7.14 -6.75
CA LEU A 189 2.15 -7.55 -5.77
C LEU A 189 2.76 -8.91 -6.17
N PRO A 190 4.07 -9.12 -5.93
CA PRO A 190 4.68 -10.43 -6.16
C PRO A 190 3.98 -11.49 -5.31
N SER A 191 4.02 -12.73 -5.77
CA SER A 191 3.24 -13.83 -5.21
C SER A 191 4.05 -14.71 -4.26
N SER A 192 5.37 -14.56 -4.23
CA SER A 192 6.29 -15.24 -3.31
C SER A 192 7.52 -14.39 -2.99
N PRO A 193 8.26 -14.70 -1.91
CA PRO A 193 9.56 -14.08 -1.64
C PRO A 193 10.54 -14.13 -2.80
N GLU A 194 10.55 -15.20 -3.60
CA GLU A 194 11.41 -15.34 -4.78
C GLU A 194 11.00 -14.37 -5.91
N GLU A 195 9.70 -14.26 -6.20
CA GLU A 195 9.19 -13.28 -7.18
C GLU A 195 9.50 -11.86 -6.71
N PHE A 196 9.44 -11.60 -5.41
CA PHE A 196 9.84 -10.33 -4.82
C PHE A 196 11.34 -10.05 -4.96
N ARG A 197 12.19 -11.00 -4.55
CA ARG A 197 13.65 -10.87 -4.60
C ARG A 197 14.17 -10.63 -6.02
N LYS A 198 13.59 -11.29 -7.02
CA LYS A 198 13.99 -11.18 -8.44
C LYS A 198 13.76 -9.81 -9.05
N GLN A 199 13.03 -8.92 -8.38
CA GLN A 199 12.82 -7.54 -8.85
C GLN A 199 14.04 -6.63 -8.66
N PHE A 200 15.04 -7.09 -7.89
CA PHE A 200 16.18 -6.28 -7.46
C PHE A 200 17.52 -6.92 -7.87
N LYS A 201 18.50 -6.06 -8.14
CA LYS A 201 19.90 -6.46 -8.29
C LYS A 201 20.57 -6.44 -6.92
N MET A 202 21.36 -7.46 -6.59
CA MET A 202 22.18 -7.41 -5.38
C MET A 202 23.38 -6.50 -5.63
N ASP A 203 23.75 -5.70 -4.64
CA ASP A 203 25.03 -5.03 -4.66
C ASP A 203 26.18 -6.06 -4.66
N LYS A 204 27.20 -5.82 -5.49
CA LYS A 204 28.29 -6.78 -5.69
C LYS A 204 29.10 -6.98 -4.40
N LYS A 205 29.33 -5.92 -3.64
CA LYS A 205 30.08 -5.98 -2.39
C LYS A 205 29.27 -6.71 -1.32
N ALA A 206 27.99 -6.36 -1.18
CA ALA A 206 27.10 -7.03 -0.23
C ALA A 206 26.93 -8.53 -0.54
N GLU A 207 26.88 -8.92 -1.82
CA GLU A 207 26.82 -10.33 -2.21
C GLU A 207 28.12 -11.08 -1.89
N GLN A 208 29.28 -10.45 -2.09
CA GLN A 208 30.57 -11.02 -1.70
C GLN A 208 30.66 -11.23 -0.19
N GLU A 209 30.25 -10.25 0.61
CA GLU A 209 30.22 -10.36 2.07
C GLU A 209 29.27 -11.49 2.53
N ARG A 210 28.08 -11.59 1.96
CA ARG A 210 27.12 -12.67 2.25
C ARG A 210 27.67 -14.06 1.94
N LEU A 211 28.36 -14.22 0.81
CA LEU A 211 29.00 -15.49 0.44
C LEU A 211 30.18 -15.83 1.35
N ALA A 212 30.93 -14.83 1.82
CA ALA A 212 32.01 -15.04 2.78
C ALA A 212 31.50 -15.51 4.14
N GLU A 213 30.38 -14.97 4.62
CA GLU A 213 29.75 -15.36 5.89
C GLU A 213 29.22 -16.80 5.86
N GLN A 214 28.67 -17.25 4.73
CA GLN A 214 28.16 -18.63 4.57
C GLN A 214 29.26 -19.70 4.50
N ASN A 215 30.49 -19.30 4.16
CA ASN A 215 31.65 -20.19 4.04
C ASN A 215 32.55 -20.19 5.30
N ARG A 216 32.14 -19.48 6.37
CA ARG A 216 32.76 -19.52 7.70
C ARG A 216 32.01 -20.49 8.61
#